data_AF-A0A7T5RSI2-F1
#
_entry.id   AF-A0A7T5RSI2-F1
#
_cell.length_a   1.000
_cell.length_b   1.000
_cell.length_c   1.000
_cell.angle_alpha   90.00
_cell.angle_beta   90.00
_cell.angle_gamma   90.00
#
_symmetry.space_group_name_H-M   'P 1'
#
loop_
_entity.id
_entity.type
_entity.pdbx_description
1 polymer ?
#
loop_
_entity_poly.entity_id
_entity_poly.type
_entity_poly.pdbx_seq_one_letter_code
_entity_poly.pdbx_strand_id
1 'polypeptide(L)'
;MISGGVDSVTTAYYVSKVLKPKEQILLFCDYKQRTYQYEEFCIKKIAEALGKPLKLVDLRWLGDISTSALTHPEIEIGPTKESDLWDPDKARQRILKWWDPCRNALLLLVGLSHAESLYISTGARYDVHIGIRRETPVAMKDNTPEFLEEMNRMAEQATHHGGYRLLAPLITYDKDKVVKLGEELGVPWEYTYSCYAGHGFLEVSGRRLPVHCGVCSNCARRKVAFRDAGVKDPSLYNA
;
A
#
# COMPACT_ATOMS: atom_id res chain seq x y z
N MET A 1 -0.67 0.89 -8.65
CA MET A 1 -0.84 1.70 -7.42
C MET A 1 0.26 1.33 -6.42
N ILE A 2 0.93 2.33 -5.84
CA ILE A 2 1.96 2.14 -4.81
C ILE A 2 1.70 3.07 -3.62
N SER A 3 1.99 2.62 -2.41
CA SER A 3 1.84 3.40 -1.16
C SER A 3 3.13 3.48 -0.33
N GLY A 4 4.21 2.83 -0.76
CA GLY A 4 5.48 2.77 -0.01
C GLY A 4 5.50 1.74 1.12
N GLY A 5 4.36 1.11 1.43
CA GLY A 5 4.31 -0.01 2.38
C GLY A 5 4.84 -1.33 1.82
N VAL A 6 5.07 -2.30 2.72
CA VAL A 6 5.57 -3.65 2.40
C VAL A 6 4.79 -4.29 1.25
N ASP A 7 3.46 -4.33 1.36
CA ASP A 7 2.57 -5.04 0.44
C ASP A 7 2.56 -4.39 -0.96
N SER A 8 2.51 -3.05 -1.04
CA SER A 8 2.46 -2.33 -2.31
C SER A 8 3.81 -2.26 -3.02
N VAL A 9 4.92 -2.15 -2.27
CA VAL A 9 6.28 -2.22 -2.82
C VAL A 9 6.57 -3.63 -3.33
N THR A 10 6.24 -4.67 -2.56
CA THR A 10 6.39 -6.06 -3.01
C THR A 10 5.57 -6.32 -4.28
N THR A 11 4.34 -5.78 -4.36
CA THR A 11 3.52 -5.85 -5.57
C THR A 11 4.20 -5.17 -6.76
N ALA A 12 4.80 -3.99 -6.57
CA ALA A 12 5.51 -3.29 -7.65
C ALA A 12 6.72 -4.09 -8.16
N TYR A 13 7.48 -4.73 -7.24
CA TYR A 13 8.58 -5.62 -7.58
C TYR A 13 8.10 -6.90 -8.27
N TYR A 14 7.01 -7.50 -7.80
CA TYR A 14 6.39 -8.66 -8.42
C TYR A 14 6.01 -8.36 -9.88
N VAL A 15 5.33 -7.25 -10.13
CA VAL A 15 4.99 -6.81 -11.50
C VAL A 15 6.25 -6.60 -12.32
N SER A 16 7.27 -5.93 -11.77
CA SER A 16 8.50 -5.60 -12.51
C SER A 16 9.35 -6.84 -12.84
N LYS A 17 9.50 -7.76 -11.90
CA LYS A 17 10.49 -8.85 -11.95
C LYS A 17 9.88 -10.19 -12.37
N VAL A 18 8.60 -10.42 -12.08
CA VAL A 18 7.89 -11.67 -12.42
C VAL A 18 7.07 -11.48 -13.68
N LEU A 19 6.16 -10.50 -13.71
CA LEU A 19 5.28 -10.28 -14.88
C LEU A 19 5.99 -9.62 -16.06
N LYS A 20 6.99 -8.77 -15.79
CA LYS A 20 7.84 -8.11 -16.80
C LYS A 20 7.04 -7.47 -17.94
N PRO A 21 6.07 -6.58 -17.65
CA PRO A 21 5.34 -5.89 -18.71
C PRO A 21 6.29 -4.99 -19.50
N LYS A 22 5.92 -4.66 -20.75
CA LYS A 22 6.68 -3.73 -21.59
C LYS A 22 6.87 -2.38 -20.90
N GLU A 23 5.80 -1.86 -20.33
CA GLU A 23 5.78 -0.59 -19.61
C GLU A 23 5.19 -0.78 -18.21
N GLN A 24 5.72 -0.02 -17.24
CA GLN A 24 5.20 0.00 -15.87
C GLN A 24 5.33 1.41 -15.32
N ILE A 25 4.21 1.98 -14.87
CA ILE A 25 4.14 3.29 -14.21
C ILE A 25 3.69 3.09 -12.77
N LEU A 26 4.39 3.72 -11.84
CA LEU A 26 4.00 3.76 -10.43
C LEU A 26 3.09 4.97 -10.21
N LEU A 27 1.93 4.74 -9.59
CA LEU A 27 0.96 5.78 -9.23
C LEU A 27 0.83 5.82 -7.71
N PHE A 28 1.13 6.97 -7.12
CA PHE A 28 0.96 7.24 -5.69
C PHE A 28 -0.04 8.37 -5.50
N CYS A 29 -1.02 8.16 -4.62
CA CYS A 29 -2.08 9.13 -4.37
C CYS A 29 -1.87 9.82 -3.02
N ASP A 30 -1.91 11.16 -3.03
CA ASP A 30 -2.03 11.98 -1.83
C ASP A 30 -3.52 12.11 -1.50
N TYR A 31 -4.01 11.37 -0.52
CA TYR A 31 -5.36 11.51 0.00
C TYR A 31 -5.38 12.25 1.35
N LYS A 32 -4.39 13.11 1.57
CA LYS A 32 -4.15 13.87 2.81
C LYS A 32 -3.79 12.96 4.00
N GLN A 33 -3.19 11.80 3.74
CA GLN A 33 -2.74 10.92 4.81
C GLN A 33 -1.60 11.57 5.60
N ARG A 34 -1.67 11.47 6.94
CA ARG A 34 -0.70 12.11 7.85
C ARG A 34 0.75 11.63 7.66
N THR A 35 0.91 10.47 7.03
CA THR A 35 2.20 9.84 6.75
C THR A 35 2.74 10.13 5.35
N TYR A 36 2.05 10.98 4.56
CA TYR A 36 2.35 11.25 3.16
C TYR A 36 3.85 11.52 2.91
N GLN A 37 4.46 12.41 3.68
CA GLN A 37 5.88 12.77 3.48
C GLN A 37 6.86 11.60 3.61
N TYR A 38 6.57 10.62 4.47
CA TYR A 38 7.42 9.45 4.68
C TYR A 38 7.22 8.41 3.57
N GLU A 39 5.96 8.23 3.16
CA GLU A 39 5.57 7.36 2.06
C GLU A 39 6.14 7.88 0.74
N GLU A 40 5.97 9.17 0.46
CA GLU A 40 6.50 9.82 -0.74
C GLU A 40 8.02 9.67 -0.84
N PHE A 41 8.73 9.91 0.27
CA PHE A 41 10.17 9.71 0.34
C PHE A 41 10.57 8.28 -0.04
N CYS A 42 9.93 7.28 0.57
CA CYS A 42 10.19 5.88 0.29
C CYS A 42 9.87 5.52 -1.17
N ILE A 43 8.72 5.95 -1.68
CA ILE A 43 8.26 5.64 -3.03
C ILE A 43 9.20 6.24 -4.08
N LYS A 44 9.71 7.46 -3.86
CA LYS A 44 10.73 8.06 -4.74
C LYS A 44 11.99 7.18 -4.82
N LYS A 45 12.45 6.65 -3.69
CA LYS A 45 13.58 5.70 -3.65
C LYS A 45 13.27 4.35 -4.30
N ILE A 46 12.06 3.84 -4.13
CA ILE A 46 11.61 2.63 -4.82
C ILE A 46 11.52 2.83 -6.34
N ALA A 47 11.00 3.97 -6.79
CA ALA A 47 10.90 4.31 -8.21
C ALA A 47 12.29 4.43 -8.85
N GLU A 48 13.24 5.08 -8.19
CA GLU A 48 14.66 5.12 -8.58
C GLU A 48 15.25 3.71 -8.68
N ALA A 49 15.09 2.88 -7.65
CA ALA A 49 15.65 1.53 -7.60
C ALA A 49 15.07 0.60 -8.69
N LEU A 50 13.78 0.75 -9.04
CA LEU A 50 13.13 -0.01 -10.10
C LEU A 50 13.38 0.58 -11.50
N GLY A 51 13.89 1.82 -11.60
CA GLY A 51 13.99 2.57 -12.85
C GLY A 51 12.64 2.80 -13.52
N LYS A 52 11.58 3.07 -12.73
CA LYS A 52 10.20 3.23 -13.23
C LYS A 52 9.68 4.65 -13.03
N PRO A 53 8.91 5.20 -13.99
CA PRO A 53 8.24 6.49 -13.80
C PRO A 53 7.29 6.48 -12.60
N LEU A 54 7.30 7.56 -11.84
CA LEU A 54 6.40 7.80 -10.71
C LEU A 54 5.49 8.99 -11.05
N LYS A 55 4.17 8.81 -10.91
CA LYS A 55 3.20 9.90 -10.91
C LYS A 55 2.57 10.05 -9.54
N LEU A 56 2.49 11.31 -9.11
CA LEU A 56 1.77 11.74 -7.91
C LEU A 56 0.39 12.21 -8.33
N VAL A 57 -0.64 11.76 -7.61
CA VAL A 57 -2.04 12.07 -7.91
C VAL A 57 -2.67 12.72 -6.69
N ASP A 58 -3.29 13.88 -6.86
CA ASP A 58 -4.03 14.56 -5.81
C ASP A 58 -5.41 13.91 -5.63
N LEU A 59 -5.67 13.43 -4.43
CA LEU A 59 -6.97 12.99 -3.92
C LEU A 59 -7.24 13.62 -2.54
N ARG A 60 -6.68 14.81 -2.26
CA ARG A 60 -6.64 15.37 -0.90
C ARG A 60 -8.02 15.65 -0.34
N TRP A 61 -8.99 15.90 -1.23
CA TRP A 61 -10.41 16.00 -0.92
C TRP A 61 -10.97 14.78 -0.17
N LEU A 62 -10.41 13.58 -0.39
CA LEU A 62 -10.84 12.37 0.32
C LEU A 62 -10.55 12.50 1.83
N GLY A 63 -9.41 13.07 2.18
CA GLY A 63 -9.07 13.29 3.58
C GLY A 63 -9.85 14.43 4.22
N ASP A 64 -10.40 15.36 3.44
CA ASP A 64 -11.30 16.41 3.93
C ASP A 64 -12.66 15.87 4.38
N ILE A 65 -13.13 14.79 3.75
CA ILE A 65 -14.43 14.15 4.08
C ILE A 65 -14.29 12.93 4.99
N SER A 66 -13.09 12.38 5.12
CA SER A 66 -12.82 11.22 5.96
C SER A 66 -12.99 11.60 7.45
N THR A 67 -13.22 10.61 8.29
CA THR A 67 -13.13 10.75 9.76
C THR A 67 -12.03 9.85 10.34
N SER A 68 -11.20 9.27 9.47
CA SER A 68 -10.17 8.33 9.83
C SER A 68 -9.01 8.99 10.55
N ALA A 69 -8.39 8.25 11.47
CA ALA A 69 -7.09 8.59 12.04
C ALA A 69 -5.96 8.64 11.00
N LEU A 70 -6.15 8.14 9.77
CA LEU A 70 -5.18 8.28 8.68
C LEU A 70 -5.04 9.72 8.21
N THR A 71 -6.11 10.50 8.20
CA THR A 71 -6.15 11.87 7.64
C THR A 71 -6.32 12.95 8.71
N HIS A 72 -6.50 12.55 9.97
CA HIS A 72 -6.72 13.41 11.13
C HIS A 72 -5.51 13.35 12.08
N PRO A 73 -4.48 14.22 11.88
CA PRO A 73 -3.23 14.20 12.64
C PRO A 73 -3.37 14.51 14.14
N GLU A 74 -4.51 15.06 14.56
CA GLU A 74 -4.87 15.31 15.96
C GLU A 74 -5.35 14.05 16.69
N ILE A 75 -5.80 13.02 15.97
CA ILE A 75 -6.21 11.75 16.59
C ILE A 75 -4.96 11.01 17.08
N GLU A 76 -4.91 10.76 18.38
CA GLU A 76 -3.81 10.05 19.02
C GLU A 76 -3.75 8.57 18.60
N ILE A 77 -2.53 8.09 18.39
CA ILE A 77 -2.24 6.70 18.01
C ILE A 77 -1.57 6.00 19.19
N GLY A 78 -2.40 5.33 19.98
CA GLY A 78 -1.94 4.53 21.11
C GLY A 78 -1.22 3.23 20.71
N PRO A 79 -0.50 2.62 21.66
CA PRO A 79 0.18 1.35 21.44
C PRO A 79 -0.81 0.22 21.17
N THR A 80 -0.42 -0.74 20.34
CA THR A 80 -1.16 -1.97 20.07
C THR A 80 -0.34 -3.17 20.52
N LYS A 81 -0.88 -3.97 21.46
CA LYS A 81 -0.24 -5.22 21.89
C LYS A 81 -0.30 -6.24 20.76
N GLU A 82 0.71 -7.10 20.65
CA GLU A 82 0.74 -8.16 19.62
C GLU A 82 -0.47 -9.10 19.73
N SER A 83 -0.87 -9.47 20.96
CA SER A 83 -2.07 -10.28 21.21
C SER A 83 -3.35 -9.67 20.61
N ASP A 84 -3.42 -8.34 20.57
CA ASP A 84 -4.60 -7.61 20.11
C ASP A 84 -4.73 -7.63 18.59
N LEU A 85 -3.65 -7.92 17.86
CA LEU A 85 -3.67 -8.03 16.40
C LEU A 85 -4.56 -9.17 15.92
N TRP A 86 -4.65 -10.23 16.72
CA TRP A 86 -5.35 -11.47 16.42
C TRP A 86 -6.73 -11.57 17.09
N ASP A 87 -7.10 -10.57 17.89
CA ASP A 87 -8.43 -10.43 18.49
C ASP A 87 -9.43 -9.88 17.44
N PRO A 88 -10.53 -10.62 17.12
CA PRO A 88 -11.50 -10.19 16.12
C PRO A 88 -12.26 -8.91 16.48
N ASP A 89 -12.61 -8.69 17.75
CA ASP A 89 -13.38 -7.53 18.17
C ASP A 89 -12.51 -6.27 18.13
N LYS A 90 -11.27 -6.37 18.59
CA LYS A 90 -10.28 -5.29 18.44
C LYS A 90 -9.95 -5.05 16.97
N ALA A 91 -9.95 -6.08 16.12
CA ALA A 91 -9.78 -5.91 14.68
C ALA A 91 -10.92 -5.08 14.07
N ARG A 92 -12.18 -5.37 14.42
CA ARG A 92 -13.34 -4.57 13.96
C ARG A 92 -13.25 -3.12 14.39
N GLN A 93 -12.86 -2.85 15.64
CA GLN A 93 -12.68 -1.48 16.14
C GLN A 93 -11.56 -0.75 15.39
N ARG A 94 -10.44 -1.43 15.12
CA ARG A 94 -9.34 -0.86 14.32
C ARG A 94 -9.78 -0.52 12.91
N ILE A 95 -10.57 -1.37 12.25
CA ILE A 95 -11.07 -1.09 10.89
C ILE A 95 -11.76 0.27 10.87
N LEU A 96 -12.72 0.50 11.78
CA LEU A 96 -13.44 1.78 11.84
C LEU A 96 -12.50 2.98 12.07
N LYS A 97 -11.49 2.83 12.94
CA LYS A 97 -10.50 3.89 13.21
C LYS A 97 -9.69 4.27 11.96
N TRP A 98 -9.34 3.30 11.12
CA TRP A 98 -8.46 3.48 9.95
C TRP A 98 -9.21 3.51 8.61
N TRP A 99 -10.54 3.61 8.64
CA TRP A 99 -11.39 3.54 7.44
C TRP A 99 -11.53 4.91 6.77
N ASP A 100 -10.91 5.06 5.61
CA ASP A 100 -11.21 6.15 4.68
C ASP A 100 -12.32 5.70 3.71
N PRO A 101 -13.34 6.54 3.46
CA PRO A 101 -14.51 6.13 2.69
C PRO A 101 -14.14 5.76 1.25
N CYS A 102 -14.46 4.53 0.85
CA CYS A 102 -14.27 4.01 -0.52
C CYS A 102 -12.82 4.13 -1.06
N ARG A 103 -11.82 4.25 -0.18
CA ARG A 103 -10.44 4.57 -0.59
C ARG A 103 -9.89 3.62 -1.64
N ASN A 104 -9.97 2.30 -1.43
CA ASN A 104 -9.37 1.37 -2.37
C ASN A 104 -10.10 1.36 -3.72
N ALA A 105 -11.41 1.59 -3.75
CA ALA A 105 -12.17 1.75 -4.98
C ALA A 105 -11.70 2.99 -5.76
N LEU A 106 -11.54 4.12 -5.07
CA LEU A 106 -11.01 5.35 -5.66
C LEU A 106 -9.59 5.17 -6.19
N LEU A 107 -8.70 4.51 -5.44
CA LEU A 107 -7.33 4.22 -5.90
C LEU A 107 -7.33 3.37 -7.18
N LEU A 108 -8.17 2.33 -7.24
CA LEU A 108 -8.32 1.49 -8.43
C LEU A 108 -8.86 2.28 -9.62
N LEU A 109 -9.90 3.10 -9.41
CA LEU A 109 -10.49 3.95 -10.44
C LEU A 109 -9.50 4.99 -10.98
N VAL A 110 -8.73 5.63 -10.10
CA VAL A 110 -7.65 6.53 -10.50
C VAL A 110 -6.61 5.81 -11.36
N GLY A 111 -6.19 4.62 -10.93
CA GLY A 111 -5.28 3.79 -11.71
C GLY A 111 -5.86 3.43 -13.08
N LEU A 112 -7.14 3.08 -13.13
CA LEU A 112 -7.86 2.72 -14.35
C LEU A 112 -7.95 3.90 -15.31
N SER A 113 -8.41 5.07 -14.85
CA SER A 113 -8.52 6.29 -15.66
C SER A 113 -7.16 6.75 -16.19
N HIS A 114 -6.09 6.66 -15.40
CA HIS A 114 -4.74 6.97 -15.86
C HIS A 114 -4.26 6.02 -16.95
N ALA A 115 -4.49 4.72 -16.79
CA ALA A 115 -4.09 3.73 -17.78
C ALA A 115 -4.92 3.89 -19.07
N GLU A 116 -6.23 4.05 -18.96
CA GLU A 116 -7.11 4.27 -20.11
C GLU A 116 -6.71 5.52 -20.90
N SER A 117 -6.47 6.65 -20.22
CA SER A 117 -6.06 7.89 -20.88
C SER A 117 -4.77 7.73 -21.71
N LEU A 118 -3.88 6.81 -21.35
CA LEU A 118 -2.63 6.58 -22.09
C LEU A 118 -2.83 5.69 -23.32
N TYR A 119 -3.77 4.76 -23.28
CA TYR A 119 -3.85 3.68 -24.25
C TYR A 119 -5.14 3.67 -25.08
N ILE A 120 -6.17 4.43 -24.71
CA ILE A 120 -7.48 4.46 -25.39
C ILE A 120 -7.37 4.73 -26.89
N SER A 121 -6.47 5.62 -27.33
CA SER A 121 -6.27 5.95 -28.75
C SER A 121 -5.54 4.86 -29.54
N THR A 122 -4.78 4.01 -28.85
CA THR A 122 -3.96 2.94 -29.46
C THR A 122 -4.63 1.57 -29.40
N GLY A 123 -5.62 1.39 -28.51
CA GLY A 123 -6.21 0.09 -28.20
C GLY A 123 -5.25 -0.88 -27.47
N ALA A 124 -4.09 -0.40 -27.01
CA ALA A 124 -3.16 -1.23 -26.26
C ALA A 124 -3.77 -1.69 -24.93
N ARG A 125 -3.49 -2.94 -24.55
CA ARG A 125 -3.95 -3.52 -23.28
C ARG A 125 -3.14 -2.98 -22.10
N TYR A 126 -3.81 -2.79 -20.98
CA TYR A 126 -3.24 -2.37 -19.70
C TYR A 126 -3.96 -3.03 -18.54
N ASP A 127 -3.26 -3.14 -17.42
CA ASP A 127 -3.81 -3.66 -16.16
C ASP A 127 -3.39 -2.73 -15.00
N VAL A 128 -4.22 -2.66 -13.96
CA VAL A 128 -3.95 -1.90 -12.75
C VAL A 128 -3.66 -2.87 -11.61
N HIS A 129 -2.46 -2.78 -11.04
CA HIS A 129 -2.06 -3.61 -9.91
C HIS A 129 -2.12 -2.81 -8.60
N ILE A 130 -2.67 -3.39 -7.53
CA ILE A 130 -2.72 -2.81 -6.19
C ILE A 130 -2.29 -3.83 -5.13
N GLY A 131 -1.51 -3.39 -4.15
CA GLY A 131 -1.04 -4.23 -3.04
C GLY A 131 -1.99 -4.28 -1.85
N ILE A 132 -3.26 -4.62 -2.08
CA ILE A 132 -4.21 -4.92 -0.99
C ILE A 132 -4.12 -6.39 -0.58
N ARG A 133 -4.42 -6.67 0.68
CA ARG A 133 -4.52 -8.02 1.22
C ARG A 133 -5.74 -8.21 2.10
N ARG A 134 -6.29 -9.42 2.05
CA ARG A 134 -7.30 -9.88 2.99
C ARG A 134 -6.69 -9.98 4.39
N GLU A 135 -6.94 -8.97 5.21
CA GLU A 135 -6.42 -8.97 6.58
C GLU A 135 -7.08 -10.04 7.46
N THR A 136 -6.26 -10.64 8.32
CA THR A 136 -6.68 -11.52 9.41
C THR A 136 -6.59 -10.80 10.76
N PRO A 137 -7.49 -11.10 11.73
CA PRO A 137 -8.58 -12.09 11.67
C PRO A 137 -9.87 -11.58 10.97
N VAL A 138 -10.03 -10.26 10.82
CA VAL A 138 -11.21 -9.64 10.19
C VAL A 138 -10.75 -8.81 9.00
N ALA A 139 -11.31 -9.10 7.83
CA ALA A 139 -11.00 -8.40 6.60
C ALA A 139 -11.87 -7.15 6.44
N MET A 140 -11.24 -6.07 5.96
CA MET A 140 -11.94 -4.96 5.33
C MET A 140 -12.62 -5.45 4.04
N LYS A 141 -13.84 -4.99 3.75
CA LYS A 141 -14.59 -5.45 2.58
C LYS A 141 -13.91 -5.10 1.26
N ASP A 142 -13.23 -3.95 1.20
CA ASP A 142 -12.52 -3.46 0.01
C ASP A 142 -11.09 -4.02 -0.12
N ASN A 143 -10.78 -5.09 0.61
CA ASN A 143 -9.50 -5.80 0.62
C ASN A 143 -9.65 -7.28 0.23
N THR A 144 -10.80 -7.69 -0.32
CA THR A 144 -11.10 -9.11 -0.59
C THR A 144 -11.16 -9.43 -2.09
N PRO A 145 -11.01 -10.72 -2.47
CA PRO A 145 -11.18 -11.14 -3.87
C PRO A 145 -12.55 -10.78 -4.44
N GLU A 146 -13.61 -10.86 -3.64
CA GLU A 146 -14.98 -10.54 -4.06
C GLU A 146 -15.11 -9.06 -4.44
N PHE A 147 -14.46 -8.17 -3.67
CA PHE A 147 -14.40 -6.75 -4.04
C PHE A 147 -13.69 -6.53 -5.37
N LEU A 148 -12.58 -7.22 -5.64
CA LEU A 148 -11.91 -7.12 -6.93
C LEU A 148 -12.77 -7.66 -8.07
N GLU A 149 -13.56 -8.70 -7.85
CA GLU A 149 -14.48 -9.22 -8.86
C GLU A 149 -15.51 -8.16 -9.27
N GLU A 150 -16.12 -7.47 -8.29
CA GLU A 150 -17.03 -6.35 -8.56
C GLU A 150 -16.34 -5.19 -9.25
N MET A 151 -15.14 -4.82 -8.80
CA MET A 151 -14.37 -3.74 -9.41
C MET A 151 -14.00 -4.07 -10.87
N ASN A 152 -13.69 -5.33 -11.19
CA ASN A 152 -13.44 -5.76 -12.57
C ASN A 152 -14.72 -5.70 -13.42
N ARG A 153 -15.88 -6.14 -12.89
CA ARG A 153 -17.17 -5.98 -13.59
C ARG A 153 -17.46 -4.52 -13.92
N MET A 154 -17.23 -3.63 -12.95
CA MET A 154 -17.39 -2.19 -13.14
C MET A 154 -16.39 -1.65 -14.17
N ALA A 155 -15.13 -2.09 -14.14
CA ALA A 155 -14.11 -1.65 -15.10
C ALA A 155 -14.49 -1.99 -16.56
N GLU A 156 -15.12 -3.13 -16.81
CA GLU A 156 -15.65 -3.48 -18.14
C GLU A 156 -16.71 -2.49 -18.64
N GLN A 157 -17.50 -1.90 -17.73
CA GLN A 157 -18.52 -0.90 -18.08
C GLN A 157 -17.97 0.53 -18.11
N ALA A 158 -16.94 0.81 -17.31
CA ALA A 158 -16.36 2.13 -17.16
C ALA A 158 -15.31 2.48 -18.22
N THR A 159 -14.90 1.51 -19.05
CA THR A 159 -13.87 1.69 -20.08
C THR A 159 -14.41 1.43 -21.49
N HIS A 160 -13.83 2.07 -22.50
CA HIS A 160 -14.37 2.04 -23.86
C HIS A 160 -14.15 0.70 -24.57
N HIS A 161 -12.92 0.17 -24.55
CA HIS A 161 -12.57 -1.07 -25.26
C HIS A 161 -12.71 -2.34 -24.40
N GLY A 162 -12.94 -2.20 -23.09
CA GLY A 162 -13.02 -3.31 -22.13
C GLY A 162 -11.78 -4.22 -22.07
N GLY A 163 -11.89 -5.32 -21.32
CA GLY A 163 -10.87 -6.39 -21.24
C GLY A 163 -9.60 -6.02 -20.48
N TYR A 164 -9.71 -5.13 -19.50
CA TYR A 164 -8.62 -4.68 -18.62
C TYR A 164 -8.82 -5.25 -17.22
N ARG A 165 -7.74 -5.59 -16.50
CA ARG A 165 -7.86 -6.17 -15.17
C ARG A 165 -7.40 -5.24 -14.06
N LEU A 166 -8.18 -5.22 -13.00
CA LEU A 166 -7.81 -4.71 -11.68
C LEU A 166 -7.32 -5.89 -10.83
N LEU A 167 -6.04 -5.91 -10.49
CA LEU A 167 -5.36 -7.07 -9.92
C LEU A 167 -4.72 -6.74 -8.57
N ALA A 168 -4.86 -7.66 -7.61
CA ALA A 168 -4.05 -7.67 -6.39
C ALA A 168 -3.38 -9.05 -6.25
N PRO A 169 -2.19 -9.24 -6.83
CA PRO A 169 -1.58 -10.57 -6.95
C PRO A 169 -1.25 -11.22 -5.59
N LEU A 170 -1.18 -10.42 -4.53
CA LEU A 170 -0.81 -10.87 -3.18
C LEU A 170 -2.02 -10.96 -2.24
N ILE A 171 -3.25 -10.83 -2.73
CA ILE A 171 -4.44 -10.60 -1.89
C ILE A 171 -4.71 -11.71 -0.86
N THR A 172 -4.34 -12.94 -1.17
CA THR A 172 -4.50 -14.14 -0.32
C THR A 172 -3.26 -14.51 0.48
N TYR A 173 -2.15 -13.79 0.29
CA TYR A 173 -0.90 -14.11 0.98
C TYR A 173 -1.02 -13.73 2.45
N ASP A 174 -0.33 -14.45 3.34
CA ASP A 174 -0.06 -13.92 4.68
C ASP A 174 1.08 -12.90 4.65
N LYS A 175 1.19 -12.06 5.68
CA LYS A 175 2.13 -10.93 5.65
C LYS A 175 3.59 -11.39 5.66
N ASP A 176 3.89 -12.50 6.32
CA ASP A 176 5.20 -13.16 6.27
C ASP A 176 5.53 -13.63 4.84
N LYS A 177 4.54 -14.15 4.10
CA LYS A 177 4.72 -14.59 2.70
C LYS A 177 4.99 -13.41 1.77
N VAL A 178 4.35 -12.26 2.00
CA VAL A 178 4.67 -11.03 1.28
C VAL A 178 6.13 -10.62 1.54
N VAL A 179 6.57 -10.64 2.81
CA VAL A 179 7.96 -10.31 3.15
C VAL A 179 8.94 -11.32 2.53
N LYS A 180 8.66 -12.62 2.58
CA LYS A 180 9.51 -13.64 1.92
C LYS A 180 9.63 -13.40 0.42
N LEU A 181 8.49 -13.19 -0.25
CA LEU A 181 8.48 -12.88 -1.67
C LEU A 181 9.26 -11.59 -1.98
N GLY A 182 9.07 -10.53 -1.20
CA GLY A 182 9.80 -9.30 -1.43
C GLY A 182 11.32 -9.45 -1.23
N GLU A 183 11.75 -10.27 -0.27
CA GLU A 183 13.16 -10.58 -0.03
C GLU A 183 13.75 -11.31 -1.26
N GLU A 184 13.05 -12.33 -1.75
CA GLU A 184 13.42 -13.07 -2.97
C GLU A 184 13.50 -12.17 -4.21
N LEU A 185 12.64 -11.15 -4.29
CA LEU A 185 12.61 -10.17 -5.38
C LEU A 185 13.61 -9.02 -5.20
N GLY A 186 14.31 -8.94 -4.07
CA GLY A 186 15.29 -7.91 -3.76
C GLY A 186 14.66 -6.54 -3.41
N VAL A 187 13.53 -6.54 -2.71
CA VAL A 187 12.91 -5.30 -2.21
C VAL A 187 13.85 -4.61 -1.21
N PRO A 188 14.19 -3.32 -1.39
CA PRO A 188 15.02 -2.58 -0.44
C PRO A 188 14.17 -2.15 0.75
N TRP A 189 14.08 -3.02 1.76
CA TRP A 189 13.17 -2.87 2.89
C TRP A 189 13.36 -1.60 3.72
N GLU A 190 14.54 -0.97 3.69
CA GLU A 190 14.79 0.32 4.34
C GLU A 190 13.97 1.47 3.73
N TYR A 191 13.57 1.34 2.47
CA TYR A 191 12.72 2.29 1.74
C TYR A 191 11.27 1.80 1.70
N THR A 192 10.82 1.13 2.76
CA THR A 192 9.41 0.79 2.95
C THR A 192 8.90 1.37 4.26
N TYR A 193 7.71 1.96 4.21
CA TYR A 193 7.11 2.67 5.33
C TYR A 193 5.71 2.15 5.64
N SER A 194 5.49 1.71 6.88
CA SER A 194 4.22 1.11 7.32
C SER A 194 3.61 1.83 8.52
N CYS A 195 4.37 2.69 9.21
CA CYS A 195 3.89 3.31 10.44
C CYS A 195 2.72 4.26 10.16
N TYR A 196 1.62 4.14 10.91
CA TYR A 196 0.47 5.06 10.80
C TYR A 196 0.67 6.41 11.49
N ALA A 197 1.66 6.56 12.38
CA ALA A 197 1.87 7.79 13.13
C ALA A 197 2.79 8.80 12.43
N GLY A 198 3.97 8.36 11.96
CA GLY A 198 5.04 9.32 11.62
C GLY A 198 5.91 9.57 12.83
N HIS A 199 7.23 9.49 12.67
CA HIS A 199 8.18 9.87 13.74
C HIS A 199 9.44 10.58 13.22
N GLY A 200 9.30 11.37 12.15
CA GLY A 200 10.42 12.11 11.59
C GLY A 200 11.40 11.25 10.78
N PHE A 201 12.62 11.77 10.62
CA PHE A 201 13.69 11.14 9.86
C PHE A 201 14.97 11.11 10.69
N LEU A 202 15.80 10.10 10.48
CA LEU A 202 17.15 10.00 11.03
C LEU A 202 18.16 9.78 9.91
N GLU A 203 19.36 10.30 10.12
CA GLU A 203 20.52 10.02 9.27
C GLU A 203 21.26 8.78 9.79
N VAL A 204 21.35 7.74 8.98
CA VAL A 204 22.03 6.48 9.32
C VAL A 204 23.01 6.14 8.21
N SER A 205 24.31 6.17 8.55
CA SER A 205 25.40 5.89 7.60
C SER A 205 25.29 6.75 6.32
N GLY A 206 25.05 8.05 6.48
CA GLY A 206 24.92 9.01 5.36
C GLY A 206 23.62 8.89 4.56
N ARG A 207 22.63 8.13 5.06
CA ARG A 207 21.31 7.98 4.44
C ARG A 207 20.22 8.52 5.36
N ARG A 208 19.38 9.39 4.81
CA ARG A 208 18.13 9.82 5.46
C ARG A 208 17.10 8.70 5.39
N LEU A 209 16.55 8.28 6.52
CA LEU A 209 15.53 7.22 6.59
C LEU A 209 14.37 7.66 7.52
N PRO A 210 13.11 7.32 7.17
CA PRO A 210 11.97 7.63 8.02
C PRO A 210 11.95 6.73 9.26
N VAL A 211 11.45 7.26 10.37
CA VAL A 211 11.34 6.52 11.63
C VAL A 211 9.89 6.08 11.86
N HIS A 212 9.73 4.80 12.16
CA HIS A 212 8.48 4.18 12.56
C HIS A 212 8.26 4.37 14.06
N CYS A 213 7.02 4.62 14.50
CA CYS A 213 6.74 4.81 15.93
C CYS A 213 6.90 3.53 16.78
N GLY A 214 6.97 2.36 16.15
CA GLY A 214 7.23 1.09 16.83
C GLY A 214 6.08 0.49 17.61
N VAL A 215 5.03 1.26 17.90
CA VAL A 215 3.93 0.85 18.80
C VAL A 215 2.55 0.80 18.13
N CYS A 216 2.33 1.45 16.99
CA CYS A 216 1.03 1.40 16.32
C CYS A 216 0.75 0.01 15.74
N SER A 217 -0.52 -0.28 15.46
CA SER A 217 -0.97 -1.59 14.94
C SER A 217 -0.19 -2.03 13.68
N ASN A 218 0.10 -1.13 12.75
CA ASN A 218 0.83 -1.51 11.53
C ASN A 218 2.34 -1.69 11.76
N CYS A 219 2.95 -1.00 12.74
CA CYS A 219 4.32 -1.30 13.19
C CYS A 219 4.38 -2.68 13.85
N ALA A 220 3.43 -3.00 14.74
CA ALA A 220 3.35 -4.30 15.38
C ALA A 220 3.18 -5.43 14.33
N ARG A 221 2.25 -5.26 13.38
CA ARG A 221 2.08 -6.21 12.25
C ARG A 221 3.34 -6.34 11.39
N ARG A 222 4.08 -5.25 11.16
CA ARG A 222 5.34 -5.28 10.42
C ARG A 222 6.39 -6.12 11.16
N LYS A 223 6.64 -5.82 12.44
CA LYS A 223 7.61 -6.57 13.26
C LYS A 223 7.32 -8.08 13.26
N VAL A 224 6.06 -8.45 13.43
CA VAL A 224 5.60 -9.85 13.36
C VAL A 224 5.87 -10.45 11.98
N ALA A 225 5.47 -9.77 10.90
CA ALA A 225 5.66 -10.28 9.55
C ALA A 225 7.14 -10.54 9.20
N PHE A 226 8.04 -9.63 9.56
CA PHE A 226 9.48 -9.81 9.33
C PHE A 226 10.06 -10.94 10.18
N ARG A 227 9.70 -11.00 11.47
CA ARG A 227 10.08 -12.09 12.37
C ARG A 227 9.65 -13.45 11.82
N ASP A 228 8.39 -13.60 11.47
CA ASP A 228 7.80 -14.85 10.99
C ASP A 228 8.31 -15.20 9.58
N ALA A 229 8.74 -14.18 8.81
CA ALA A 229 9.43 -14.37 7.54
C ALA A 229 10.87 -14.87 7.69
N GLY A 230 11.49 -14.72 8.86
CA GLY A 230 12.92 -14.95 9.05
C GLY A 230 13.79 -13.89 8.36
N VAL A 231 13.22 -12.72 8.07
CA VAL A 231 13.90 -11.60 7.38
C VAL A 231 14.16 -10.50 8.40
N LYS A 232 15.37 -9.91 8.37
CA LYS A 232 15.71 -8.80 9.25
C LYS A 232 14.90 -7.56 8.83
N ASP A 233 14.13 -6.99 9.75
CA ASP A 233 13.47 -5.69 9.53
C ASP A 233 14.49 -4.55 9.68
N PRO A 234 14.82 -3.79 8.61
CA PRO A 234 15.76 -2.68 8.70
C PRO A 234 15.10 -1.36 9.15
N SER A 235 13.80 -1.35 9.45
CA SER A 235 13.11 -0.13 9.90
C SER A 235 13.73 0.45 11.17
N LEU A 236 13.89 1.77 11.18
CA LEU A 236 14.23 2.52 12.38
C LEU A 236 12.97 2.68 13.21
N TYR A 237 13.01 2.22 14.46
CA TYR A 237 11.90 2.37 15.39
C TYR A 237 12.25 3.43 16.43
N ASN A 238 11.30 4.30 16.75
CA ASN A 238 11.43 5.17 17.91
C ASN A 238 11.59 4.32 19.17
N ALA A 239 12.56 4.68 20.01
CA ALA A 239 12.82 4.06 21.29
C ALA A 239 11.71 4.37 22.31
#